data_AF-A0A7C1G1J6-F1
#
_entry.id   AF-A0A7C1G1J6-F1
#
_cell.length_a   1.000
_cell.length_b   1.000
_cell.length_c   1.000
_cell.angle_alpha   90.00
_cell.angle_beta   90.00
_cell.angle_gamma   90.00
#
_symmetry.space_group_name_H-M   'P 1'
#
loop_
_entity.id
_entity.type
_entity.pdbx_description
1 polymer ?
#
loop_
_entity_poly.entity_id
_entity_poly.type
_entity_poly.pdbx_seq_one_letter_code
_entity_poly.pdbx_strand_id
1 'polypeptide(L)'
;SSYATFKFVVLGGQFLSTSDVYESYSNFGFDGERKKIIRFIYEQDIHNVIFVTGDVHFSEISVLRKKGKPDIIDISSSPLNSSPNTNAINQKNTLRVPGSVIMQRNFAEVSITGSYKNRKVTVTYYDVNGKELYKYEFKAWYPERK
;
A
#
# COMPACT_ATOMS: atom_id res chain seq x y z
N SER A 1 5.09 10.48 20.55
CA SER A 1 4.01 10.67 19.54
C SER A 1 4.62 11.20 18.25
N SER A 2 4.00 10.95 17.10
CA SER A 2 4.45 11.48 15.79
C SER A 2 3.43 12.48 15.24
N TYR A 3 3.90 13.67 14.86
CA TYR A 3 3.11 14.74 14.24
C TYR A 3 3.25 14.79 12.71
N ALA A 4 3.96 13.82 12.11
CA ALA A 4 4.17 13.77 10.67
C ALA A 4 2.83 13.60 9.92
N THR A 5 2.70 14.21 8.74
CA THR A 5 1.48 14.08 7.92
C THR A 5 1.23 12.62 7.55
N PHE A 6 2.25 11.93 7.00
CA PHE A 6 2.20 10.51 6.61
C PHE A 6 3.02 9.66 7.59
N LYS A 7 2.59 8.41 7.81
CA LYS A 7 3.30 7.42 8.63
C LYS A 7 3.56 6.19 7.77
N PHE A 8 4.82 5.93 7.49
CA PHE A 8 5.23 4.78 6.71
C PHE A 8 5.57 3.61 7.62
N VAL A 9 5.09 2.42 7.27
CA VAL A 9 5.41 1.16 7.95
C VAL A 9 5.95 0.19 6.90
N VAL A 10 7.21 -0.21 7.04
CA VAL A 10 7.88 -1.07 6.05
C VAL A 10 7.87 -2.51 6.56
N LEU A 11 7.36 -3.43 5.74
CA LEU A 11 7.19 -4.85 6.06
C LEU A 11 7.61 -5.73 4.86
N GLY A 12 7.86 -7.01 5.11
CA GLY A 12 8.20 -7.98 4.06
C GLY A 12 7.02 -8.32 3.16
N GLY A 13 6.06 -9.09 3.68
CA GLY A 13 4.86 -9.53 2.94
C GLY A 13 3.76 -8.47 2.85
N GLN A 14 2.82 -8.68 1.93
CA GLN A 14 1.66 -7.81 1.75
C GLN A 14 0.81 -7.76 3.03
N PHE A 15 0.45 -6.55 3.47
CA PHE A 15 -0.28 -6.34 4.71
C PHE A 15 -1.80 -6.23 4.48
N LEU A 16 -2.23 -5.46 3.50
CA LEU A 16 -3.66 -5.23 3.26
C LEU A 16 -4.30 -6.26 2.34
N SER A 17 -3.54 -6.87 1.42
CA SER A 17 -4.07 -7.79 0.41
C SER A 17 -5.03 -8.82 1.02
N THR A 18 -6.14 -9.07 0.34
CA THR A 18 -7.12 -10.10 0.76
C THR A 18 -6.99 -11.39 -0.04
N SER A 19 -5.89 -11.58 -0.77
CA SER A 19 -5.70 -12.74 -1.63
C SER A 19 -5.61 -14.05 -0.86
N ASP A 20 -5.31 -14.00 0.44
CA ASP A 20 -5.23 -15.14 1.36
C ASP A 20 -4.37 -16.30 0.83
N VAL A 21 -3.22 -15.93 0.26
CA VAL A 21 -2.25 -16.86 -0.32
C VAL A 21 -0.85 -16.47 0.10
N TYR A 22 0.03 -17.47 0.20
CA TYR A 22 1.44 -17.30 0.56
C TYR A 22 1.60 -16.49 1.85
N GLU A 23 2.74 -15.81 2.01
CA GLU A 23 3.17 -15.14 3.24
C GLU A 23 2.50 -13.76 3.46
N SER A 24 1.32 -13.53 2.88
CA SER A 24 0.55 -12.33 3.15
C SER A 24 0.02 -12.34 4.59
N TYR A 25 -0.10 -11.16 5.21
CA TYR A 25 -0.63 -11.04 6.57
C TYR A 25 -2.14 -11.32 6.68
N SER A 26 -2.82 -11.57 5.56
CA SER A 26 -4.19 -12.09 5.56
C SER A 26 -4.24 -13.60 5.77
N ASN A 27 -3.12 -14.30 5.62
CA ASN A 27 -3.01 -15.76 5.62
C ASN A 27 -2.17 -16.25 6.82
N PHE A 28 -1.97 -17.57 6.94
CA PHE A 28 -1.07 -18.25 7.88
C PHE A 28 -1.25 -17.87 9.37
N GLY A 29 -2.48 -17.53 9.77
CA GLY A 29 -2.80 -17.19 11.17
C GLY A 29 -2.40 -15.78 11.60
N PHE A 30 -1.81 -14.96 10.71
CA PHE A 30 -1.44 -13.57 11.01
C PHE A 30 -2.62 -12.59 10.94
N ASP A 31 -3.78 -13.01 10.40
CA ASP A 31 -4.92 -12.14 10.19
C ASP A 31 -5.49 -11.54 11.51
N GLY A 32 -5.35 -12.26 12.63
CA GLY A 32 -5.72 -11.74 13.95
C GLY A 32 -4.89 -10.50 14.35
N GLU A 33 -3.58 -10.55 14.13
CA GLU A 33 -2.66 -9.43 14.40
C GLU A 33 -2.87 -8.28 13.41
N ARG A 34 -3.02 -8.61 12.12
CA ARG A 34 -3.37 -7.66 11.06
C ARG A 34 -4.62 -6.86 11.43
N LYS A 35 -5.70 -7.54 11.82
CA LYS A 35 -6.95 -6.91 12.27
C LYS A 35 -6.75 -6.06 13.52
N LYS A 36 -5.95 -6.51 14.48
CA LYS A 36 -5.64 -5.74 15.70
C LYS A 36 -4.91 -4.43 15.36
N ILE A 37 -3.95 -4.46 14.45
CA ILE A 37 -3.22 -3.26 13.99
C ILE A 37 -4.16 -2.30 13.26
N ILE A 38 -4.97 -2.80 12.31
CA ILE A 38 -5.96 -1.97 11.60
C ILE A 38 -6.95 -1.33 12.58
N ARG A 39 -7.42 -2.10 13.57
CA ARG A 39 -8.32 -1.61 14.62
C ARG A 39 -7.65 -0.51 15.43
N PHE A 40 -6.41 -0.73 15.86
CA PHE A 40 -5.63 0.26 16.61
C PHE A 40 -5.46 1.57 15.83
N ILE A 41 -5.14 1.51 14.54
CA ILE A 41 -5.04 2.70 13.67
C ILE A 41 -6.34 3.52 13.70
N TYR A 42 -7.50 2.87 13.61
CA TYR A 42 -8.80 3.57 13.63
C TYR A 42 -9.24 4.02 15.02
N GLU A 43 -8.94 3.26 16.07
CA GLU A 43 -9.27 3.57 17.47
C GLU A 43 -8.45 4.76 17.98
N GLN A 44 -7.17 4.84 17.58
CA GLN A 44 -6.26 5.93 17.95
C GLN A 44 -6.28 7.10 16.98
N ASP A 45 -7.18 7.07 15.98
CA ASP A 45 -7.33 8.12 14.97
C ASP A 45 -5.99 8.47 14.29
N ILE A 46 -5.23 7.43 13.89
CA ILE A 46 -3.95 7.60 13.22
C ILE A 46 -4.21 7.77 11.72
N HIS A 47 -3.97 8.98 11.21
CA HIS A 47 -4.23 9.30 9.81
C HIS A 47 -3.03 9.05 8.90
N ASN A 48 -3.32 8.77 7.64
CA ASN A 48 -2.35 8.69 6.54
C ASN A 48 -1.28 7.61 6.75
N VAL A 49 -1.72 6.42 7.14
CA VAL A 49 -0.86 5.25 7.31
C VAL A 49 -0.65 4.58 5.95
N ILE A 50 0.61 4.38 5.59
CA ILE A 50 1.04 3.76 4.34
C ILE A 50 1.98 2.61 4.67
N PHE A 51 1.59 1.40 4.30
CA PHE A 51 2.45 0.23 4.31
C PHE A 51 3.28 0.20 3.02
N VAL A 52 4.55 -0.19 3.14
CA VAL A 52 5.43 -0.48 2.02
C VAL A 52 5.83 -1.94 2.15
N THR A 53 5.44 -2.75 1.17
CA THR A 53 5.55 -4.21 1.21
C THR A 53 6.19 -4.75 -0.07
N GLY A 54 6.55 -6.02 -0.08
CA GLY A 54 7.20 -6.70 -1.20
C GLY A 54 6.91 -8.20 -1.22
N ASP A 55 7.96 -8.99 -1.42
CA ASP A 55 7.98 -10.47 -1.39
C ASP A 55 7.18 -11.20 -2.50
N VAL A 56 6.06 -10.67 -2.95
CA VAL A 56 5.09 -11.41 -3.78
C VAL A 56 5.44 -11.57 -5.27
N HIS A 57 6.60 -11.08 -5.70
CA HIS A 57 7.09 -11.12 -7.09
C HIS A 57 6.19 -10.43 -8.12
N PHE A 58 5.33 -9.52 -7.68
CA PHE A 58 4.59 -8.58 -8.50
C PHE A 58 4.34 -7.32 -7.68
N SER A 59 3.87 -6.26 -8.33
CA SER A 59 3.53 -5.01 -7.65
C SER A 59 2.06 -4.69 -7.80
N GLU A 60 1.52 -4.03 -6.79
CA GLU A 60 0.16 -3.51 -6.79
C GLU A 60 0.00 -2.49 -5.67
N ILE A 61 -1.14 -1.79 -5.70
CA ILE A 61 -1.56 -0.94 -4.60
C ILE A 61 -2.85 -1.50 -4.03
N SER A 62 -2.93 -1.61 -2.71
CA SER A 62 -4.17 -1.89 -1.99
C SER A 62 -4.61 -0.69 -1.17
N VAL A 63 -5.92 -0.41 -1.13
CA VAL A 63 -6.49 0.66 -0.32
C VAL A 63 -7.68 0.15 0.47
N LEU A 64 -7.55 0.16 1.78
CA LEU A 64 -8.66 -0.08 2.69
C LEU A 64 -9.42 1.23 2.93
N ARG A 65 -10.60 1.32 2.32
CA ARG A 65 -11.49 2.47 2.45
C ARG A 65 -12.57 2.18 3.48
N LYS A 66 -12.87 3.16 4.34
CA LYS A 66 -13.99 3.09 5.29
C LYS A 66 -14.67 4.44 5.41
N LYS A 67 -16.00 4.48 5.25
CA LYS A 67 -16.79 5.73 5.29
C LYS A 67 -16.50 6.50 6.58
N GLY A 68 -16.11 7.77 6.44
CA GLY A 68 -15.81 8.66 7.57
C GLY A 68 -14.50 8.34 8.30
N LYS A 69 -13.59 7.56 7.71
CA LYS A 69 -12.28 7.22 8.27
C LYS A 69 -11.18 7.49 7.22
N PRO A 70 -9.94 7.76 7.66
CA PRO A 70 -8.81 7.85 6.74
C PRO A 70 -8.59 6.52 6.01
N ASP A 71 -8.18 6.59 4.76
CA ASP A 71 -7.76 5.41 4.01
C ASP A 71 -6.45 4.85 4.60
N ILE A 72 -6.33 3.52 4.64
CA ILE A 72 -5.07 2.82 4.92
C ILE A 72 -4.58 2.24 3.59
N ILE A 73 -3.32 2.51 3.26
CA ILE A 73 -2.74 2.18 1.96
C ILE A 73 -1.64 1.15 2.13
N ASP A 74 -1.50 0.24 1.16
CA ASP A 74 -0.38 -0.68 1.05
C ASP A 74 0.20 -0.61 -0.37
N ILE A 75 1.46 -0.21 -0.45
CA ILE A 75 2.24 -0.09 -1.68
C ILE A 75 3.13 -1.32 -1.74
N SER A 76 2.75 -2.30 -2.55
CA SER A 76 3.57 -3.48 -2.80
C SER A 76 4.49 -3.21 -3.99
N SER A 77 5.81 -3.31 -3.79
CA SER A 77 6.82 -3.17 -4.85
C SER A 77 7.74 -4.38 -4.89
N SER A 78 7.55 -5.21 -5.91
CA SER A 78 8.30 -6.42 -6.21
C SER A 78 8.03 -6.86 -7.67
N PRO A 79 8.93 -7.58 -8.34
CA PRO A 79 10.31 -7.86 -7.94
C PRO A 79 11.30 -6.87 -8.56
N LEU A 80 12.36 -6.55 -7.83
CA LEU A 80 13.50 -5.81 -8.40
C LEU A 80 14.37 -6.74 -9.26
N ASN A 81 14.82 -7.87 -8.69
CA ASN A 81 15.74 -8.81 -9.35
C ASN A 81 15.19 -10.23 -9.52
N SER A 82 14.27 -10.69 -8.66
CA SER A 82 13.69 -12.03 -8.78
C SER A 82 12.78 -12.16 -10.01
N SER A 83 12.37 -13.39 -10.32
CA SER A 83 11.47 -13.68 -11.44
C SER A 83 10.06 -13.16 -11.16
N PRO A 84 9.44 -12.41 -12.09
CA PRO A 84 8.07 -11.93 -11.92
C PRO A 84 7.04 -13.07 -11.85
N ASN A 85 6.05 -12.89 -10.99
CA ASN A 85 4.85 -13.71 -10.93
C ASN A 85 3.87 -13.27 -12.02
N THR A 86 3.78 -14.07 -13.09
CA THR A 86 2.94 -13.80 -14.27
C THR A 86 1.47 -14.11 -14.06
N ASN A 87 1.06 -14.60 -12.88
CA ASN A 87 -0.31 -14.98 -12.56
C ASN A 87 -0.93 -14.10 -11.45
N ALA A 88 -0.27 -13.01 -11.06
CA ALA A 88 -0.71 -12.15 -9.95
C ALA A 88 -2.11 -11.53 -10.14
N ILE A 89 -2.51 -11.29 -11.39
CA ILE A 89 -3.84 -10.75 -11.71
C ILE A 89 -4.97 -11.67 -11.23
N ASN A 90 -4.72 -12.98 -11.15
CA ASN A 90 -5.70 -13.98 -10.71
C ASN A 90 -5.79 -14.08 -9.18
N GLN A 91 -4.84 -13.50 -8.44
CA GLN A 91 -4.94 -13.41 -6.98
C GLN A 91 -6.03 -12.42 -6.60
N LYS A 92 -7.03 -12.89 -5.84
CA LYS A 92 -8.24 -12.13 -5.50
C LYS A 92 -8.00 -11.17 -4.33
N ASN A 93 -7.35 -10.05 -4.62
CA ASN A 93 -7.28 -8.94 -3.68
C ASN A 93 -8.44 -7.96 -3.92
N THR A 94 -9.42 -7.92 -3.00
CA THR A 94 -10.60 -7.06 -3.08
C THR A 94 -10.31 -5.58 -2.76
N LEU A 95 -9.15 -5.30 -2.17
CA LEU A 95 -8.68 -3.94 -1.86
C LEU A 95 -7.77 -3.36 -2.93
N ARG A 96 -7.45 -4.15 -3.96
CA ARG A 96 -6.58 -3.76 -5.07
C ARG A 96 -7.13 -2.54 -5.80
N VAL A 97 -6.25 -1.58 -6.06
CA VAL A 97 -6.55 -0.45 -6.96
C VAL A 97 -6.62 -0.99 -8.40
N PRO A 98 -7.72 -0.76 -9.13
CA PRO A 98 -7.84 -1.20 -10.51
C PRO A 98 -6.69 -0.72 -11.39
N GLY A 99 -6.13 -1.64 -12.19
CA GLY A 99 -5.02 -1.35 -13.10
C GLY A 99 -3.62 -1.27 -12.46
N SER A 100 -3.51 -1.40 -11.12
CA SER A 100 -2.22 -1.26 -10.43
C SER A 100 -1.30 -2.50 -10.50
N VAL A 101 -1.79 -3.63 -11.01
CA VAL A 101 -1.01 -4.89 -11.04
C VAL A 101 0.09 -4.82 -12.08
N ILE A 102 1.33 -5.04 -11.64
CA ILE A 102 2.53 -5.09 -12.48
C ILE A 102 3.19 -6.45 -12.31
N MET A 103 3.23 -7.24 -13.38
CA MET A 103 3.78 -8.61 -13.41
C MET A 103 5.12 -8.69 -14.14
N GLN A 104 5.94 -7.63 -13.99
CA GLN A 104 7.30 -7.54 -14.54
C GLN A 104 8.23 -6.90 -13.51
N ARG A 105 9.55 -6.99 -13.75
CA ARG A 105 10.52 -6.33 -12.87
C ARG A 105 10.31 -4.83 -12.87
N ASN A 106 10.29 -4.26 -11.67
CA ASN A 106 9.99 -2.86 -11.45
C ASN A 106 10.56 -2.37 -10.11
N PHE A 107 10.52 -1.05 -9.92
CA PHE A 107 10.68 -0.42 -8.62
C PHE A 107 9.68 0.73 -8.48
N ALA A 108 9.33 1.06 -7.24
CA ALA A 108 8.45 2.19 -6.94
C ALA A 108 9.25 3.39 -6.40
N GLU A 109 8.91 4.57 -6.92
CA GLU A 109 9.26 5.85 -6.32
C GLU A 109 8.05 6.38 -5.54
N VAL A 110 8.29 6.90 -4.33
CA VAL A 110 7.27 7.55 -3.51
C VAL A 110 7.66 9.01 -3.32
N SER A 111 6.91 9.91 -3.95
CA SER A 111 7.11 11.36 -3.86
C SER A 111 6.08 12.02 -2.97
N ILE A 112 6.53 12.85 -2.02
CA ILE A 112 5.67 13.60 -1.12
C ILE A 112 5.77 15.07 -1.49
N THR A 113 4.66 15.66 -1.94
CA THR A 113 4.62 17.04 -2.42
C THR A 113 3.45 17.81 -1.82
N GLY A 114 3.42 19.13 -2.04
CA GLY A 114 2.34 20.02 -1.62
C GLY A 114 2.61 20.75 -0.29
N SER A 115 1.88 21.85 -0.10
CA SER A 115 1.94 22.67 1.10
C SER A 115 1.21 22.00 2.28
N TYR A 116 1.34 22.58 3.47
CA TYR A 116 0.51 22.19 4.62
C TYR A 116 -0.98 22.19 4.24
N LYS A 117 -1.73 21.17 4.68
CA LYS A 117 -3.14 20.89 4.33
C LYS A 117 -3.43 20.56 2.86
N ASN A 118 -2.42 20.53 2.00
CA ASN A 118 -2.55 20.13 0.59
C ASN A 118 -1.47 19.12 0.20
N ARG A 119 -0.90 18.40 1.18
CA ARG A 119 0.10 17.37 0.91
C ARG A 119 -0.52 16.16 0.21
N LYS A 120 0.25 15.56 -0.67
CA LYS A 120 -0.09 14.33 -1.37
C LYS A 120 1.12 13.40 -1.48
N VAL A 121 0.83 12.10 -1.60
CA VAL A 121 1.80 11.07 -1.96
C VAL A 121 1.51 10.65 -3.39
N THR A 122 2.53 10.65 -4.22
CA THR A 122 2.49 10.08 -5.57
C THR A 122 3.39 8.87 -5.58
N VAL A 123 2.83 7.72 -5.96
CA VAL A 123 3.58 6.48 -6.18
C VAL A 123 3.72 6.30 -7.67
N THR A 124 4.94 6.11 -8.15
CA THR A 124 5.21 5.84 -9.56
C THR A 124 6.06 4.60 -9.67
N TYR A 125 5.58 3.62 -10.41
CA TYR A 125 6.30 2.40 -10.70
C TYR A 125 7.02 2.55 -12.03
N TYR A 126 8.28 2.12 -12.07
CA TYR A 126 9.12 2.16 -13.27
C TYR A 126 9.62 0.77 -13.63
N ASP A 127 9.81 0.51 -14.92
CA ASP A 127 10.52 -0.68 -15.38
C ASP A 127 12.05 -0.55 -15.21
N VAL A 128 12.76 -1.60 -15.61
CA VAL A 128 14.23 -1.66 -15.56
C VAL A 128 14.94 -0.60 -16.40
N ASN A 129 14.26 0.03 -17.35
CA ASN A 129 14.78 1.10 -18.20
C ASN A 129 14.36 2.50 -17.71
N GLY A 130 13.64 2.59 -16.58
CA GLY A 130 13.11 3.84 -16.05
C GLY A 130 11.83 4.32 -16.75
N LYS A 131 11.15 3.48 -17.53
CA LYS A 131 9.85 3.82 -18.13
C LYS A 131 8.75 3.69 -17.09
N GLU A 132 7.91 4.71 -16.96
CA GLU A 132 6.71 4.67 -16.10
C GLU A 132 5.76 3.54 -16.53
N LEU A 133 5.37 2.71 -15.57
CA LEU A 133 4.43 1.60 -15.72
C LEU A 133 3.06 1.94 -15.15
N TYR A 134 3.05 2.57 -13.99
CA TYR A 134 1.82 2.92 -13.29
C TYR A 134 2.06 4.07 -12.34
N LYS A 135 1.05 4.93 -12.18
CA LYS A 135 1.10 6.07 -11.28
C LYS A 135 -0.20 6.19 -10.51
N TYR A 136 -0.09 6.40 -9.21
CA TYR A 136 -1.24 6.61 -8.33
C TYR A 136 -0.98 7.72 -7.33
N GLU A 137 -2.03 8.47 -7.00
CA GLU A 137 -1.95 9.62 -6.10
C GLU A 137 -2.92 9.45 -4.93
N PHE A 138 -2.41 9.71 -3.73
CA PHE A 138 -3.17 9.77 -2.49
C PHE A 138 -3.07 11.17 -1.91
N LYS A 139 -4.22 11.77 -1.58
CA LYS A 139 -4.24 13.03 -0.82
C LYS A 139 -4.15 12.73 0.66
N ALA A 140 -3.41 13.56 1.40
CA ALA A 140 -3.43 13.48 2.84
C ALA A 140 -4.84 13.77 3.35
N TRP A 141 -5.33 12.89 4.22
CA TRP A 141 -6.49 13.12 5.04
C TRP A 141 -6.11 14.07 6.18
N TYR A 142 -6.96 15.07 6.41
CA TYR A 142 -6.86 15.98 7.55
C TYR A 142 -8.18 15.91 8.30
N PRO A 143 -8.16 15.76 9.64
CA PRO A 143 -9.38 15.82 10.41
C PRO A 143 -10.00 17.21 10.26
N GLU A 144 -11.31 17.27 10.10
CA GLU A 144 -12.04 18.51 10.33
C GLU A 144 -11.73 18.96 11.77
N ARG A 145 -11.35 20.23 11.93
CA ARG A 145 -11.19 20.78 13.27
C ARG A 145 -12.57 20.78 13.91
N LYS A 146 -12.70 20.05 15.02
CA LYS A 146 -13.81 20.26 15.97
C LYS A 146 -13.74 21.67 16.55
#